data_AF-A0A8J6VS47-F1
#
_entry.id   AF-A0A8J6VS47-F1
#
_cell.length_a   1.000
_cell.length_b   1.000
_cell.length_c   1.000
_cell.angle_alpha   90.00
_cell.angle_beta   90.00
_cell.angle_gamma   90.00
#
_symmetry.space_group_name_H-M   'P 1'
#
loop_
_entity.id
_entity.type
_entity.pdbx_description
1 polymer ?
#
loop_
_entity_poly.entity_id
_entity_poly.type
_entity_poly.pdbx_seq_one_letter_code
_entity_poly.pdbx_strand_id
1 'polypeptide(L)'
;MNRQIILIPHGKDRQGRTIAEVFISAQNAANPEEERFINAEMVAGSLAYTYPDFVEDCYNGDVIAEVEGQASQQQEGVWSDPAALPPWVWRQQHSR
;
A
#
# COMPACT_ATOMS: atom_id res chain seq x y z
N MET A 1 -14.09 -6.69 -20.13
CA MET A 1 -14.26 -7.43 -18.86
C MET A 1 -14.27 -6.39 -17.75
N ASN A 2 -15.41 -6.15 -17.09
CA ASN A 2 -15.52 -5.12 -16.06
C ASN A 2 -15.05 -5.70 -14.74
N ARG A 3 -14.04 -5.10 -14.12
CA ARG A 3 -13.62 -5.40 -12.74
C ARG A 3 -14.28 -4.39 -11.82
N GLN A 4 -14.89 -4.88 -10.73
CA GLN A 4 -15.43 -4.01 -9.70
C GLN A 4 -14.28 -3.56 -8.79
N ILE A 5 -14.22 -2.25 -8.54
CA ILE A 5 -13.30 -1.63 -7.59
C ILE A 5 -14.12 -1.21 -6.38
N ILE A 6 -13.63 -1.54 -5.20
CA ILE A 6 -14.20 -1.16 -3.92
C ILE A 6 -13.18 -0.25 -3.22
N LEU A 7 -13.64 0.89 -2.73
CA LEU A 7 -12.83 1.86 -2.01
C LEU A 7 -13.37 2.00 -0.60
N ILE A 8 -12.49 1.88 0.39
CA ILE A 8 -12.80 2.17 1.79
C ILE A 8 -12.04 3.44 2.19
N PRO A 9 -12.71 4.62 2.21
CA PRO A 9 -12.05 5.88 2.51
C PRO A 9 -11.73 6.05 4.00
N HIS A 10 -10.56 6.61 4.29
CA HIS A 10 -10.06 6.90 5.64
C HIS A 10 -9.90 8.40 5.92
N GLY A 11 -10.05 9.23 4.88
CA GLY A 11 -10.01 10.67 5.03
C GLY A 11 -9.45 11.35 3.80
N LYS A 12 -8.87 12.54 4.03
CA LYS A 12 -8.20 13.32 3.00
C LYS A 12 -6.82 13.75 3.47
N ASP A 13 -5.87 13.75 2.55
CA ASP A 13 -4.57 14.34 2.80
C ASP A 13 -4.63 15.88 2.81
N ARG A 14 -3.49 16.52 3.08
CA ARG A 14 -3.36 17.99 3.10
C ARG A 14 -3.77 18.67 1.79
N GLN A 15 -3.75 17.95 0.67
CA GLN A 15 -4.11 18.47 -0.66
C GLN A 15 -5.58 18.18 -1.00
N GLY A 16 -6.34 17.57 -0.10
CA GLY A 16 -7.75 17.22 -0.30
C GLY A 16 -7.99 15.93 -1.08
N ARG A 17 -6.94 15.15 -1.36
CA ARG A 17 -7.02 13.85 -2.06
C ARG A 17 -7.50 12.79 -1.08
N THR A 18 -8.37 11.90 -1.53
CA THR A 18 -8.90 10.83 -0.68
C THR A 18 -7.84 9.78 -0.39
N ILE A 19 -7.69 9.42 0.88
CA ILE A 19 -6.90 8.27 1.33
C ILE A 19 -7.88 7.11 1.48
N ALA A 20 -7.58 5.97 0.84
CA ALA A 20 -8.47 4.82 0.86
C ALA A 20 -7.72 3.50 0.71
N GLU A 21 -8.30 2.45 1.28
CA GLU A 21 -7.96 1.07 0.96
C GLU A 21 -8.70 0.65 -0.30
N VAL A 22 -7.99 -0.02 -1.21
CA VAL A 22 -8.50 -0.40 -2.52
C VAL A 22 -8.59 -1.91 -2.63
N PHE A 23 -9.79 -2.40 -2.92
CA PHE A 23 -10.04 -3.81 -3.19
C PHE A 23 -10.54 -3.99 -4.62
N ILE A 24 -10.16 -5.09 -5.23
CA ILE A 24 -10.75 -5.53 -6.49
C ILE A 24 -11.43 -6.87 -6.28
N SER A 25 -12.62 -7.05 -6.87
CA SER A 25 -13.23 -8.38 -6.96
C SER A 25 -12.38 -9.23 -7.90
N ALA A 26 -11.84 -10.33 -7.36
CA ALA A 26 -11.21 -11.36 -8.16
C ALA A 26 -12.32 -12.22 -8.77
N GLN A 27 -12.53 -12.09 -10.07
CA GLN A 27 -13.39 -13.02 -10.80
C GLN A 27 -12.64 -14.35 -10.95
N ASN A 28 -12.65 -15.14 -9.88
CA ASN A 28 -12.14 -16.50 -9.85
C ASN A 28 -13.34 -17.46 -9.96
N ALA A 29 -13.32 -18.36 -10.95
CA ALA A 29 -14.38 -19.34 -11.12
C ALA A 29 -14.54 -20.30 -9.92
N ALA A 30 -13.47 -20.46 -9.12
CA ALA A 30 -13.50 -21.26 -7.90
C ALA A 30 -13.93 -20.45 -6.67
N ASN A 31 -13.76 -19.13 -6.67
CA ASN A 31 -14.18 -18.26 -5.58
C ASN A 31 -14.65 -16.88 -6.11
N PRO A 32 -15.92 -16.77 -6.53
CA PRO A 32 -16.44 -15.54 -7.13
C PRO A 32 -16.56 -14.36 -6.14
N GLU A 33 -16.44 -14.62 -4.83
CA GLU A 33 -16.50 -13.61 -3.77
C GLU A 33 -15.10 -13.19 -3.28
N GLU A 34 -14.03 -13.74 -3.87
CA GLU A 34 -12.66 -13.39 -3.49
C GLU A 34 -12.39 -11.91 -3.81
N GLU A 35 -11.88 -11.18 -2.83
CA GLU A 35 -11.42 -9.81 -2.97
C GLU A 35 -9.91 -9.75 -2.78
N ARG A 36 -9.24 -8.94 -3.60
CA ARG A 36 -7.80 -8.72 -3.49
C ARG A 36 -7.54 -7.33 -2.97
N PHE A 37 -6.82 -7.26 -1.85
CA PHE A 37 -6.43 -6.02 -1.23
C PHE A 37 -5.18 -5.43 -1.90
N ILE A 38 -5.39 -4.47 -2.79
CA ILE A 38 -4.34 -3.96 -3.68
C ILE A 38 -3.21 -3.28 -2.91
N ASN A 39 -3.52 -2.53 -1.85
CA ASN A 39 -2.49 -1.84 -1.08
C ASN A 39 -1.48 -2.84 -0.50
N ALA A 40 -1.95 -3.92 0.15
CA ALA A 40 -1.07 -4.95 0.69
C ALA A 40 -0.31 -5.69 -0.41
N GLU A 41 -0.92 -5.98 -1.56
CA GLU A 41 -0.24 -6.66 -2.67
C GLU A 41 0.90 -5.83 -3.28
N MET A 42 0.72 -4.51 -3.41
CA MET A 42 1.80 -3.64 -3.88
C MET A 42 2.97 -3.63 -2.90
N VAL A 43 2.69 -3.58 -1.60
CA VAL A 43 3.73 -3.60 -0.56
C VAL A 43 4.42 -4.96 -0.52
N ALA A 44 3.67 -6.06 -0.52
CA ALA A 44 4.19 -7.43 -0.56
C ALA A 44 5.08 -7.68 -1.79
N GLY A 45 4.74 -7.11 -2.94
CA GLY A 45 5.53 -7.17 -4.16
C GLY A 45 6.72 -6.21 -4.21
N SER A 46 7.07 -5.57 -3.09
CA SER A 46 8.14 -4.57 -3.00
C SER A 46 7.98 -3.40 -3.99
N LEU A 47 6.75 -3.06 -4.38
CA LEU A 47 6.45 -1.98 -5.35
C LEU A 47 6.15 -0.64 -4.65
N ALA A 48 5.90 -0.67 -3.34
CA ALA A 48 5.54 0.51 -2.57
C ALA A 48 6.05 0.42 -1.13
N TYR A 49 6.32 1.58 -0.54
CA TYR A 49 6.49 1.74 0.90
C TYR A 49 5.16 2.04 1.57
N THR A 50 4.99 1.62 2.81
CA THR A 50 3.91 2.09 3.67
C THR A 50 4.21 3.49 4.17
N TYR A 51 3.21 4.38 4.14
CA TYR A 51 3.37 5.71 4.71
C TYR A 51 2.91 5.71 6.19
N PRO A 52 3.80 5.97 7.15
CA PRO A 52 3.48 5.83 8.57
C PRO A 52 2.28 6.67 9.02
N ASP A 53 2.17 7.92 8.56
CA ASP A 53 1.12 8.83 9.03
C ASP A 53 -0.31 8.42 8.63
N PHE A 54 -0.48 7.49 7.69
CA PHE A 54 -1.81 7.06 7.23
C PHE A 54 -2.12 5.59 7.51
N VAL A 55 -1.11 4.75 7.75
CA VAL A 55 -1.35 3.31 7.95
C VAL A 55 -2.06 3.02 9.27
N GLU A 56 -1.83 3.86 10.30
CA GLU A 56 -2.48 3.72 11.62
C GLU A 56 -3.99 3.94 11.56
N ASP A 57 -4.45 4.76 10.62
CA ASP A 57 -5.88 5.05 10.43
C ASP A 57 -6.59 4.02 9.52
N CYS A 58 -5.84 3.13 8.85
CA CYS A 58 -6.39 2.12 7.95
C CYS A 58 -6.94 0.90 8.72
N TYR A 59 -8.08 0.35 8.27
CA TYR A 59 -8.67 -0.83 8.92
C TYR A 59 -7.76 -2.06 8.84
N ASN A 60 -7.00 -2.21 7.76
CA ASN A 60 -6.08 -3.32 7.51
C ASN A 60 -4.61 -2.86 7.58
N GLY A 61 -4.32 -1.85 8.41
CA GLY A 61 -2.97 -1.31 8.58
C GLY A 61 -1.97 -2.34 9.14
N ASP A 62 -2.45 -3.25 9.98
CA ASP A 62 -1.70 -4.39 10.52
C ASP A 62 -1.24 -5.36 9.42
N VAL A 63 -2.13 -5.70 8.48
CA VAL A 63 -1.81 -6.53 7.30
C VAL A 63 -0.74 -5.85 6.45
N ILE A 64 -0.87 -4.55 6.20
CA ILE A 64 0.12 -3.78 5.43
C ILE A 64 1.49 -3.81 6.14
N ALA A 65 1.51 -3.60 7.46
CA ALA A 65 2.74 -3.60 8.23
C ALA A 65 3.43 -4.98 8.24
N GLU A 66 2.65 -6.07 8.35
CA GLU A 66 3.18 -7.43 8.27
C GLU A 66 3.85 -7.70 6.92
N VAL A 67 3.16 -7.39 5.81
CA VAL A 67 3.71 -7.66 4.48
C VAL A 67 4.89 -6.76 4.14
N GLU A 68 4.96 -5.53 4.66
CA GLU A 68 6.15 -4.68 4.52
C GLU A 68 7.36 -5.24 5.25
N GLY A 69 7.16 -5.79 6.45
CA GLY A 69 8.19 -6.47 7.21
C GLY A 69 8.78 -7.65 6.45
N GLN A 70 7.96 -8.36 5.67
CA GLN A 70 8.40 -9.45 4.80
C GLN A 70 9.06 -8.93 3.51
N ALA A 71 8.47 -7.93 2.85
CA ALA A 71 8.98 -7.37 1.59
C ALA A 71 10.38 -6.72 1.75
N SER A 72 10.60 -6.01 2.86
CA SER A 72 11.91 -5.40 3.15
C SER A 72 13.06 -6.41 3.27
N GLN A 73 12.76 -7.66 3.63
CA GLN A 73 13.75 -8.74 3.71
C GLN A 73 14.09 -9.35 2.33
N GLN A 74 13.24 -9.15 1.32
CA GLN A 74 13.43 -9.74 -0.01
C GLN A 74 14.49 -8.98 -0.83
N GLN A 75 14.79 -7.73 -0.48
CA GLN A 75 15.75 -6.87 -1.20
C GLN A 75 15.40 -6.71 -2.70
N GLU A 76 14.11 -6.58 -2.99
CA GLU A 76 13.58 -6.38 -4.34
C GLU A 76 12.90 -5.02 -4.47
N GLY A 77 12.66 -4.56 -5.70
CA GLY A 77 11.90 -3.35 -5.98
C GLY A 77 12.40 -2.12 -5.20
N VAL A 78 11.53 -1.48 -4.42
CA VAL A 78 11.90 -0.31 -3.59
C VAL A 78 12.90 -0.66 -2.48
N TRP A 79 13.06 -1.93 -2.13
CA TRP A 79 13.99 -2.41 -1.10
C TRP A 79 15.32 -2.92 -1.66
N SER A 80 15.54 -2.87 -2.99
CA SER A 80 16.74 -3.45 -3.61
C SER A 80 18.04 -2.73 -3.29
N ASP A 81 17.96 -1.43 -3.00
CA ASP A 81 19.11 -0.62 -2.59
C ASP A 81 19.03 -0.32 -1.09
N PRO A 82 19.97 -0.83 -0.25
CA PRO A 82 20.00 -0.54 1.17
C PRO A 82 20.18 0.95 1.51
N ALA A 83 20.66 1.77 0.56
CA ALA A 83 20.79 3.21 0.72
C ALA A 83 19.56 4.00 0.25
N ALA A 84 18.54 3.32 -0.31
CA ALA A 84 17.30 3.98 -0.71
C ALA A 84 16.60 4.60 0.50
N LEU A 85 16.24 5.88 0.37
CA LEU A 85 15.44 6.58 1.36
C LEU A 85 13.98 6.58 0.93
N PRO A 86 13.03 6.30 1.84
CA PRO A 86 11.63 6.49 1.55
C PRO A 86 11.34 7.96 1.13
N PRO A 87 10.38 8.20 0.22
CA PRO A 87 10.19 9.50 -0.39
C PRO A 87 9.97 10.65 0.60
N TRP A 88 9.34 10.39 1.75
CA TRP A 88 9.11 11.42 2.76
C TRP A 88 10.37 11.82 3.51
N VAL A 89 11.27 10.86 3.80
CA VAL A 89 12.57 11.14 4.42
C VAL A 89 13.41 11.99 3.47
N TRP A 90 13.47 11.60 2.19
CA TRP A 90 14.17 12.37 1.17
C TRP A 90 13.61 13.79 1.05
N ARG A 91 12.28 13.93 0.99
CA ARG A 91 11.62 15.24 0.92
C ARG A 91 11.99 16.10 2.11
N GLN A 92 11.93 15.58 3.34
CA GLN A 92 12.27 16.33 4.55
C GLN A 92 13.71 16.88 4.48
N GLN A 93 14.68 16.05 4.06
CA GLN A 93 16.08 16.44 3.95
C GLN A 93 16.36 17.48 2.85
N HIS A 94 15.49 17.59 1.86
CA HIS A 94 15.66 18.46 0.69
C HIS A 94 14.58 19.56 0.59
N SER A 95 13.77 19.73 1.64
CA SER A 95 12.86 20.87 1.78
C SER A 95 13.73 22.12 1.96
N ARG A 96 13.51 23.14 1.11
CA ARG A 96 14.19 24.43 1.22
C ARG A 96 13.72 25.23 2.42
#